data_AF-A0A2A7UFK5-F1
#
_entry.id   AF-A0A2A7UFK5-F1
#
_cell.length_a   1.000
_cell.length_b   1.000
_cell.length_c   1.000
_cell.angle_alpha   90.00
_cell.angle_beta   90.00
_cell.angle_gamma   90.00
#
_symmetry.space_group_name_H-M   'P 1'
#
loop_
_entity.id
_entity.type
_entity.pdbx_description
1 polymer ?
#
loop_
_entity_poly.entity_id
_entity_poly.type
_entity_poly.pdbx_seq_one_letter_code
_entity_poly.pdbx_strand_id
1 'polypeptide(L)' 'MPAEAEALVVSTNFVMFDDRLVMVEGTAAELTISRPQEVAVYGRAFDLLAGQSVTGQRARELIRRCQEQRASG' A
#
# COMPACT_ATOMS: atom_id res chain seq x y z
N MET A 1 -12.56 13.44 -11.32
CA MET A 1 -12.31 12.01 -11.56
C MET A 1 -12.38 11.78 -13.05
N PRO A 2 -11.44 11.10 -13.72
CA PRO A 2 -11.61 10.74 -15.14
C PRO A 2 -12.87 9.89 -15.26
N ALA A 3 -13.77 10.22 -16.18
CA ALA A 3 -15.10 9.61 -16.25
C ALA A 3 -15.08 8.12 -16.65
N GLU A 4 -13.95 7.63 -17.16
CA GLU A 4 -13.82 6.30 -17.79
C GLU A 4 -12.78 5.40 -17.12
N ALA A 5 -12.09 5.89 -16.07
CA ALA A 5 -11.08 5.09 -15.38
C ALA A 5 -11.74 4.05 -14.46
N GLU A 6 -11.32 2.79 -14.56
CA GLU A 6 -11.75 1.74 -13.65
C GLU A 6 -11.36 2.10 -12.21
N ALA A 7 -12.35 2.14 -11.32
CA ALA A 7 -12.13 2.39 -9.91
C ALA A 7 -11.58 1.12 -9.27
N LEU A 8 -10.25 1.01 -9.18
CA LEU A 8 -9.59 -0.01 -8.38
C LEU A 8 -9.77 0.34 -6.90
N VAL A 9 -10.84 -0.17 -6.29
CA VAL A 9 -11.06 -0.02 -4.85
C VAL A 9 -10.21 -1.05 -4.13
N VAL A 10 -9.20 -0.57 -3.40
CA VAL A 10 -8.48 -1.39 -2.42
C VAL A 10 -9.44 -1.65 -1.26
N SER A 11 -10.03 -2.85 -1.23
CA SER A 11 -11.09 -3.22 -0.28
C SER A 11 -10.59 -3.44 1.15
N THR A 12 -9.27 -3.54 1.34
CA THR A 12 -8.67 -3.82 2.66
C THR A 12 -7.26 -3.23 2.73
N ASN A 13 -6.99 -2.43 3.76
CA ASN A 13 -5.65 -1.96 4.11
C ASN A 13 -5.23 -2.56 5.45
N PHE A 14 -3.94 -2.46 5.78
CA PHE A 14 -3.47 -2.83 7.12
C PHE A 14 -2.33 -1.93 7.58
N VAL A 15 -2.21 -1.79 8.90
CA VAL A 15 -1.09 -1.14 9.58
C VAL A 15 -0.47 -2.14 10.54
N MET A 16 0.85 -2.21 10.55
CA MET A 16 1.60 -3.07 11.47
C MET A 16 2.36 -2.22 12.49
N PHE A 17 2.36 -2.65 13.75
CA PHE A 17 3.22 -2.14 14.81
C PHE A 17 4.23 -3.22 15.19
N ASP A 18 5.43 -3.06 14.63
CA ASP A 18 6.53 -4.03 14.72
C ASP A 18 6.05 -5.47 14.41
N ASP A 19 6.56 -6.45 15.17
CA ASP A 19 6.20 -7.86 15.11
C ASP A 19 5.09 -8.25 16.11
N ARG A 20 4.30 -7.27 16.57
CA ARG A 20 3.39 -7.46 17.73
C ARG A 20 1.91 -7.28 17.43
N LEU A 21 1.57 -6.39 16.50
CA LEU A 21 0.17 -6.02 16.26
C LEU A 21 -0.05 -5.65 14.80
N VAL A 22 -1.16 -6.10 14.25
CA VAL A 22 -1.68 -5.64 12.95
C VAL A 22 -3.12 -5.19 13.11
N MET A 23 -3.43 -4.01 12.58
CA MET A 23 -4.80 -3.51 12.44
C MET A 23 -5.18 -3.59 10.97
N VAL A 24 -6.33 -4.18 10.67
CA VAL A 24 -6.83 -4.36 9.31
C VAL A 24 -8.13 -3.60 9.17
N GLU A 25 -8.15 -2.59 8.30
CA GLU A 25 -9.38 -1.86 7.97
C GLU A 25 -10.12 -2.62 6.87
N GLY A 26 -11.17 -3.35 7.25
CA GLY A 26 -12.08 -4.00 6.32
C GLY A 26 -13.35 -3.17 6.10
N THR A 27 -14.07 -3.44 5.00
CA THR A 27 -15.30 -2.70 4.64
C THR A 27 -16.38 -2.72 5.73
N ALA A 28 -16.46 -3.79 6.52
CA ALA A 28 -17.47 -3.95 7.55
C ALA A 28 -17.00 -3.51 8.95
N ALA A 29 -15.73 -3.73 9.26
CA ALA A 29 -15.16 -3.50 10.58
C ALA A 29 -13.63 -3.53 10.52
N GLU A 30 -13.02 -2.95 11.55
CA GLU A 30 -11.60 -3.08 11.84
C GLU A 30 -11.30 -4.38 12.59
N LEU A 31 -10.19 -5.04 12.28
CA LEU A 31 -9.69 -6.21 13.00
C LEU A 31 -8.36 -5.90 13.69
N THR A 32 -8.23 -6.27 14.96
CA THR A 32 -6.98 -6.22 15.72
C THR A 32 -6.38 -7.63 15.83
N ILE A 33 -5.19 -7.82 15.27
CA ILE A 33 -4.49 -9.11 15.19
C ILE A 33 -3.20 -9.03 16.02
N SER A 34 -3.10 -9.85 17.07
CA SER A 34 -1.94 -9.85 17.99
C SER A 34 -1.27 -11.22 18.14
N ARG A 35 -1.83 -12.28 17.52
CA ARG A 35 -1.22 -13.62 17.58
C ARG A 35 0.06 -13.63 16.73
N PRO A 36 1.22 -14.03 17.29
CA PRO A 36 2.50 -13.93 16.57
C PRO A 36 2.50 -14.60 15.19
N GLN A 37 1.88 -15.78 15.08
CA GLN A 37 1.78 -16.50 13.80
C GLN A 37 0.93 -15.77 12.76
N GLU A 38 -0.10 -15.02 13.18
CA GLU A 38 -0.95 -14.24 12.29
C GLU A 38 -0.26 -12.93 11.91
N VAL A 39 0.39 -12.25 12.86
CA VAL A 39 1.22 -11.06 12.59
C VAL A 39 2.32 -11.39 11.58
N ALA A 40 2.95 -12.55 11.69
CA ALA A 40 3.99 -13.00 10.75
C ALA A 40 3.46 -13.21 9.31
N VAL A 41 2.18 -13.51 9.11
CA VAL A 41 1.57 -13.58 7.76
C VAL A 41 1.55 -12.19 7.12
N TYR A 42 1.10 -11.18 7.87
CA TYR A 42 1.08 -9.80 7.40
C TYR A 42 2.47 -9.22 7.22
N GLY A 43 3.46 -9.63 8.04
CA GLY A 43 4.85 -9.24 7.85
C GLY A 43 5.40 -9.68 6.50
N ARG A 44 5.13 -10.93 6.10
CA ARG A 44 5.51 -11.41 4.75
C ARG A 44 4.82 -10.65 3.63
N ALA A 45 3.54 -10.31 3.81
CA ALA A 45 2.81 -9.51 2.83
C ALA A 45 3.41 -8.10 2.70
N PHE A 46 3.75 -7.47 3.83
CA PHE A 46 4.43 -6.18 3.86
C PHE A 46 5.78 -6.24 3.14
N ASP A 47 6.62 -7.25 3.41
CA ASP A 47 7.94 -7.39 2.78
C ASP A 47 7.83 -7.51 1.25
N LEU A 48 6.84 -8.27 0.75
CA LEU A 48 6.57 -8.40 -0.68
C LEU A 48 6.19 -7.05 -1.31
N LEU A 49 5.27 -6.31 -0.68
CA LEU A 49 4.82 -5.01 -1.18
C LEU A 49 5.91 -3.95 -1.09
N ALA A 50 6.66 -3.93 0.02
CA ALA A 50 7.80 -3.05 0.22
C ALA A 50 8.89 -3.31 -0.83
N GLY A 51 9.18 -4.58 -1.13
CA GLY A 51 10.14 -4.95 -2.18
C GLY A 51 9.73 -4.51 -3.59
N GLN A 52 8.43 -4.38 -3.85
CA GLN A 52 7.90 -3.87 -5.12
C GLN A 52 7.81 -2.33 -5.16
N SER A 53 7.96 -1.67 -4.01
CA SER A 53 7.78 -0.23 -3.91
C SER A 53 8.98 0.54 -4.51
N VAL A 54 8.68 1.62 -5.24
CA VAL A 54 9.70 2.59 -5.65
C VAL A 54 9.71 3.72 -4.61
N THR A 55 10.82 3.90 -3.90
CA THR A 55 10.94 4.88 -2.81
C THR A 55 12.10 5.86 -3.04
N GLY A 56 12.22 6.85 -2.16
CA GLY A 56 13.35 7.78 -2.12
C GLY A 56 13.54 8.57 -3.42
N GLN A 57 14.80 8.67 -3.87
CA GLN A 57 15.15 9.47 -5.05
C GLN A 57 14.51 8.92 -6.33
N ARG A 58 14.45 7.59 -6.47
CA ARG A 58 13.88 6.95 -7.65
C ARG A 58 12.39 7.24 -7.80
N ALA A 59 11.67 7.33 -6.68
CA ALA A 59 10.27 7.73 -6.66
C ALA A 59 10.09 9.17 -7.16
N ARG A 60 10.93 10.09 -6.66
CA ARG A 60 10.89 11.51 -7.09
C ARG A 60 11.16 11.67 -8.59
N GLU A 61 12.13 10.92 -9.12
CA GLU A 61 12.41 10.90 -10.56
C GLU A 61 11.24 10.37 -11.39
N LEU A 62 10.60 9.29 -10.93
CA LEU A 62 9.42 8.73 -11.60
C LEU A 62 8.29 9.76 -11.68
N ILE A 63 7.98 10.42 -10.55
CA ILE A 63 6.94 11.45 -10.48
C ILE A 63 7.28 12.62 -11.41
N ARG A 64 8.52 13.13 -11.37
CA ARG A 64 8.94 14.25 -12.22
C ARG A 64 8.78 13.93 -13.70
N ARG A 65 9.22 12.74 -14.14
CA ARG A 65 9.06 12.30 -15.54
C ARG A 65 7.59 12.27 -15.98
N CYS A 66 6.69 11.76 -15.12
CA CYS A 66 5.27 11.76 -15.42
C CYS A 66 4.67 13.18 -15.49
N GLN A 67 5.15 14.12 -14.67
CA GLN A 67 4.72 15.52 -14.72
C GLN A 67 5.16 16.20 -16.01
N GLU A 68 6.42 16.00 -16.43
CA GLU A 68 6.97 16.51 -17.68
C GLU A 68 6.17 16.00 -18.88
N GLN A 69 5.89 14.69 -18.94
CA GLN A 69 5.07 14.10 -20.01
C GLN A 69 3.67 14.72 -20.12
N ARG A 70 3.02 15.00 -18.98
CA ARG A 70 1.70 15.64 -18.95
C ARG A 70 1.73 17.09 -19.42
N ALA A 71 2.83 17.81 -19.22
CA ALA A 71 2.96 19.20 -19.66
C ALA A 71 3.28 19.32 -21.16
N SER A 72 3.81 18.25 -21.77
CA SER A 72 4.18 18.20 -23.19
C SER A 72 3.11 17.63 -24.12
N GLY A 73 1.99 17.12 -23.59
CA GLY A 73 0.85 16.61 -24.36
C GLY A 73 -0.36 17.49 -24.22
#